data_AF-A4VPY5-F1
#
_entry.id   AF-A4VPY5-F1
#
_cell.length_a   1.000
_cell.length_b   1.000
_cell.length_c   1.000
_cell.angle_alpha   90.00
_cell.angle_beta   90.00
_cell.angle_gamma   90.00
#
_symmetry.space_group_name_H-M   'P 1'
#
loop_
_entity.id
_entity.type
_entity.pdbx_description
1 polymer ?
#
loop_
_entity_poly.entity_id
_entity_poly.type
_entity_poly.pdbx_seq_one_letter_code
_entity_poly.pdbx_strand_id
1 'polypeptide(L)'
;MDGFRMPVRQTYLCLLILGTAFWGISFAFTKVGVADGPPFVFLGYKFALATLVLCVIFFRRLKLINKETLLAGVAIGLPLCLGNIFQTVGLQHTSITNTAFITGLDVLLIPVFKWALFRKRVEPRIWLCCAVALTGLYLIVTRAGLTLNPGDIWIMCCAVFFAAYVLTVGFFSHKLRIPR
;
A
#
# COMPACT_ATOMS: atom_id res chain seq x y z
N MET A 1 -26.28 -15.03 -24.45
CA MET A 1 -25.65 -13.92 -23.68
C MET A 1 -24.49 -14.51 -22.91
N ASP A 2 -23.46 -14.91 -23.65
CA ASP A 2 -22.34 -15.65 -23.11
C ASP A 2 -21.39 -14.68 -22.42
N GLY A 3 -21.64 -14.55 -21.12
CA GLY A 3 -20.96 -13.62 -20.23
C GLY A 3 -19.45 -13.77 -20.33
N PHE A 4 -18.83 -12.62 -20.59
CA PHE A 4 -17.41 -12.30 -20.53
C PHE A 4 -16.62 -13.12 -19.49
N ARG A 5 -16.22 -14.35 -19.84
CA ARG A 5 -15.29 -15.15 -19.06
C ARG A 5 -13.88 -14.77 -19.49
N MET A 6 -13.37 -13.68 -18.94
CA MET A 6 -11.95 -13.36 -19.12
C MET A 6 -11.10 -14.53 -18.59
N PRO A 7 -10.13 -15.05 -19.36
CA PRO A 7 -9.16 -16.01 -18.85
C PRO A 7 -8.52 -15.47 -17.57
N VAL A 8 -8.35 -16.34 -16.58
CA VAL A 8 -7.95 -16.01 -15.20
C VAL A 8 -6.73 -15.06 -15.12
N ARG A 9 -5.80 -15.17 -16.08
CA ARG A 9 -4.65 -14.25 -16.22
C ARG A 9 -5.05 -12.81 -16.54
N GLN A 10 -6.01 -12.59 -17.44
CA GLN A 10 -6.52 -11.26 -17.78
C GLN A 10 -7.23 -10.62 -16.59
N THR A 11 -7.98 -11.39 -15.80
CA THR A 11 -8.62 -10.89 -14.58
C THR A 11 -7.60 -10.36 -13.58
N TYR A 12 -6.49 -11.08 -13.35
CA TYR A 12 -5.42 -10.60 -12.46
C TYR A 12 -4.74 -9.33 -12.99
N LEU A 13 -4.50 -9.23 -14.31
CA LEU A 13 -3.93 -8.03 -14.91
C LEU A 13 -4.87 -6.82 -14.78
N CYS A 14 -6.17 -7.01 -15.01
CA CYS A 14 -7.17 -5.96 -14.82
C CYS A 14 -7.22 -5.50 -13.36
N LEU A 15 -7.21 -6.44 -12.41
CA LEU A 15 -7.18 -6.12 -10.97
C LEU A 15 -5.92 -5.35 -10.58
N LEU A 16 -4.76 -5.72 -11.15
CA LEU A 16 -3.50 -5.01 -10.90
C LEU A 16 -3.56 -3.57 -11.41
N ILE A 17 -4.01 -3.36 -12.65
CA ILE A 17 -4.12 -2.03 -13.28
C ILE A 17 -5.12 -1.15 -12.52
N LEU A 18 -6.29 -1.68 -12.17
CA LEU A 18 -7.27 -0.94 -11.39
C LEU A 18 -6.73 -0.59 -10.02
N GLY A 19 -6.09 -1.54 -9.34
CA GLY A 19 -5.48 -1.33 -8.02
C GLY A 19 -4.43 -0.22 -8.03
N THR A 20 -3.52 -0.24 -9.01
CA THR A 20 -2.48 0.80 -9.12
C THR A 20 -3.06 2.15 -9.52
N ALA A 21 -4.06 2.19 -10.40
CA ALA A 21 -4.76 3.42 -10.77
C ALA A 21 -5.47 4.06 -9.56
N PHE A 22 -6.27 3.29 -8.82
CA PHE A 22 -6.94 3.79 -7.61
C PHE A 22 -5.95 4.23 -6.54
N TRP A 23 -4.84 3.50 -6.38
CA TRP A 23 -3.79 3.88 -5.44
C TRP A 23 -3.16 5.22 -5.81
N GLY A 24 -2.79 5.45 -7.07
CA GLY A 24 -2.23 6.72 -7.53
C GLY A 24 -3.21 7.90 -7.39
N ILE A 25 -4.47 7.70 -7.78
CA ILE A 25 -5.54 8.72 -7.65
C ILE A 25 -5.74 9.12 -6.18
N SER A 26 -5.61 8.17 -5.25
CA SER A 26 -5.79 8.43 -3.82
C SER A 26 -4.83 9.50 -3.27
N PHE A 27 -3.63 9.66 -3.84
CA PHE A 27 -2.71 10.73 -3.43
C PHE A 27 -3.22 12.11 -3.80
N ALA A 28 -3.80 12.29 -4.99
CA ALA A 28 -4.39 13.56 -5.38
C ALA A 28 -5.55 13.93 -4.45
N PHE A 29 -6.45 12.97 -4.18
CA PHE A 29 -7.56 13.19 -3.24
C PHE A 29 -7.10 13.48 -1.81
N THR A 30 -6.09 12.77 -1.33
CA THR A 30 -5.54 12.99 0.02
C THR A 30 -4.86 14.36 0.11
N LYS A 31 -4.16 14.79 -0.95
CA LYS A 31 -3.51 16.12 -1.02
C LYS A 31 -4.55 17.24 -0.91
N VAL A 32 -5.66 17.11 -1.64
CA VAL A 32 -6.76 18.08 -1.62
C VAL A 32 -7.50 18.04 -0.29
N GLY A 33 -7.84 16.85 0.20
CA GLY A 33 -8.64 16.69 1.42
C GLY A 33 -7.93 17.10 2.72
N VAL A 34 -6.61 17.21 2.69
CA VAL A 34 -5.78 17.61 3.83
C VAL A 34 -5.27 19.05 3.67
N ALA A 35 -5.59 19.73 2.56
CA ALA A 35 -5.23 21.12 2.33
C ALA A 35 -5.90 22.07 3.34
N ASP A 36 -7.17 21.80 3.67
CA ASP A 36 -8.01 22.72 4.46
C ASP A 36 -8.27 22.22 5.90
N GLY A 37 -7.69 21.08 6.32
CA GLY A 37 -8.03 20.47 7.61
C GLY A 37 -6.94 19.59 8.22
N PRO A 38 -7.11 19.20 9.50
CA PRO A 38 -6.13 18.36 10.20
C PRO A 38 -6.02 16.97 9.55
N PRO A 39 -4.79 16.45 9.32
CA PRO A 39 -4.57 15.19 8.62
C PRO A 39 -5.23 13.99 9.32
N PHE A 40 -5.27 14.02 10.65
CA PHE A 40 -5.89 12.97 11.47
C PHE A 40 -7.40 12.88 11.30
N VAL A 41 -8.07 14.02 11.10
CA VAL A 41 -9.53 14.06 10.90
C VAL A 41 -9.88 13.49 9.53
N PHE A 42 -9.18 13.91 8.48
CA PHE A 42 -9.33 13.33 7.14
C PHE A 42 -9.12 11.81 7.16
N LEU A 43 -8.07 11.35 7.86
CA LEU A 43 -7.77 9.94 7.96
C LEU A 43 -8.83 9.17 8.75
N GLY A 44 -9.36 9.78 9.83
CA GLY A 44 -10.47 9.25 10.62
C GLY A 44 -11.71 9.02 9.76
N TYR A 45 -12.12 10.01 8.96
CA TYR A 45 -13.25 9.85 8.03
C TYR A 45 -12.98 8.78 6.97
N LYS A 46 -11.78 8.75 6.39
CA LYS A 46 -11.39 7.76 5.39
C LYS A 46 -11.51 6.33 5.92
N PHE A 47 -10.96 6.06 7.11
CA PHE A 47 -11.06 4.73 7.72
C PHE A 47 -12.46 4.43 8.26
N ALA A 48 -13.17 5.40 8.84
CA ALA A 48 -14.55 5.19 9.30
C ALA A 48 -15.47 4.81 8.14
N LEU A 49 -15.37 5.51 7.01
CA LEU A 49 -16.14 5.21 5.81
C LEU A 49 -15.76 3.83 5.26
N ALA A 50 -14.46 3.52 5.17
CA ALA A 50 -14.00 2.20 4.73
C ALA A 50 -14.55 1.09 5.63
N THR A 51 -14.48 1.24 6.95
CA THR A 51 -15.02 0.28 7.91
C THR A 51 -16.52 0.11 7.75
N LEU A 52 -17.28 1.21 7.64
CA LEU A 52 -18.74 1.16 7.46
C LEU A 52 -19.11 0.39 6.18
N VAL A 53 -18.49 0.74 5.06
CA VAL A 53 -18.73 0.09 3.77
C VAL A 53 -18.39 -1.40 3.83
N LEU A 54 -17.22 -1.77 4.38
CA LEU A 54 -16.86 -3.17 4.56
C LEU A 54 -17.83 -3.90 5.49
N CYS A 55 -18.28 -3.27 6.57
CA CYS A 55 -19.24 -3.86 7.51
C CYS A 55 -20.58 -4.16 6.83
N VAL A 56 -21.08 -3.25 5.99
CA VAL A 56 -22.33 -3.44 5.25
C VAL A 56 -22.20 -4.56 4.21
N ILE A 57 -21.12 -4.56 3.42
CA ILE A 57 -20.91 -5.56 2.36
C ILE A 57 -20.67 -6.96 2.95
N PHE A 58 -19.88 -7.05 4.02
CA PHE A 58 -19.44 -8.31 4.61
C PHE A 58 -20.13 -8.65 5.94
N PHE A 59 -21.31 -8.07 6.22
CA PHE A 59 -22.03 -8.25 7.49
C PHE A 59 -22.25 -9.73 7.86
N ARG A 60 -22.45 -10.60 6.86
CA ARG A 60 -22.62 -12.05 7.07
C ARG A 60 -21.32 -12.75 7.45
N ARG A 61 -20.18 -12.28 6.92
CA ARG A 61 -18.85 -12.84 7.22
C ARG A 61 -18.27 -12.32 8.54
N LEU A 62 -18.74 -11.18 9.03
CA LEU A 62 -18.41 -10.66 10.37
C LEU A 62 -18.75 -11.67 11.48
N LYS A 63 -19.80 -12.48 11.31
CA LYS A 63 -20.18 -13.54 12.26
C LYS A 63 -19.21 -14.72 12.30
N LEU A 64 -18.33 -14.85 11.30
CA LEU A 64 -17.33 -15.93 11.19
C LEU A 64 -15.94 -15.48 11.64
N ILE A 65 -15.81 -14.28 12.22
CA ILE A 65 -14.52 -13.77 12.71
C ILE A 65 -14.10 -14.59 13.93
N ASN A 66 -12.98 -15.29 13.80
CA ASN A 66 -12.34 -15.97 14.91
C ASN A 66 -11.24 -15.09 15.52
N LYS A 67 -10.79 -15.41 16.74
CA LYS A 67 -9.72 -14.66 17.44
C LYS A 67 -8.43 -14.60 16.61
N GLU A 68 -8.09 -15.67 15.90
CA GLU A 68 -6.93 -15.70 15.00
C GLU A 68 -7.07 -14.74 13.82
N THR A 69 -8.26 -14.64 13.22
CA THR A 69 -8.55 -13.73 12.12
C THR A 69 -8.49 -12.28 12.59
N LEU A 70 -8.98 -12.00 13.81
CA LEU A 70 -8.89 -10.68 14.41
C LEU A 70 -7.43 -10.28 14.68
N LEU A 71 -6.63 -11.19 15.26
CA LEU A 71 -5.22 -10.94 15.51
C LEU A 71 -4.43 -10.71 14.21
N ALA A 72 -4.70 -11.51 13.17
CA ALA A 72 -4.14 -11.31 11.84
C ALA A 72 -4.55 -9.94 11.26
N GLY A 73 -5.82 -9.56 11.40
CA GLY A 73 -6.35 -8.28 10.97
C GLY A 73 -5.67 -7.10 11.67
N VAL A 74 -5.45 -7.18 12.98
CA VAL A 74 -4.72 -6.16 13.74
C VAL A 74 -3.24 -6.09 13.32
N ALA A 75 -2.58 -7.24 13.17
CA ALA A 75 -1.18 -7.30 12.75
C ALA A 75 -0.97 -6.71 11.34
N ILE A 76 -1.94 -6.85 10.43
CA ILE A 76 -1.93 -6.25 9.10
C ILE A 76 -2.35 -4.77 9.15
N GLY A 77 -3.38 -4.46 9.93
CA GLY A 77 -3.99 -3.14 10.00
C GLY A 77 -3.12 -2.09 10.70
N LEU A 78 -2.34 -2.46 11.70
CA LEU A 78 -1.42 -1.56 12.41
C LEU A 78 -0.38 -0.91 11.49
N PRO A 79 0.46 -1.66 10.73
CA PRO A 79 1.41 -1.06 9.81
C PRO A 79 0.71 -0.29 8.68
N LEU A 80 -0.46 -0.73 8.23
CA LEU A 80 -1.25 0.00 7.24
C LEU A 80 -1.72 1.37 7.77
N CYS A 81 -2.22 1.40 9.01
CA CYS A 81 -2.70 2.62 9.66
C CYS A 81 -1.55 3.60 9.88
N LEU A 82 -0.44 3.12 10.46
CA LEU A 82 0.76 3.92 10.65
C LEU A 82 1.28 4.46 9.31
N GLY A 83 1.42 3.60 8.30
CA GLY A 83 1.82 4.02 6.95
C GLY A 83 0.94 5.13 6.39
N ASN A 84 -0.39 5.02 6.53
CA ASN A 84 -1.30 6.07 6.10
C ASN A 84 -1.18 7.36 6.93
N ILE A 85 -0.91 7.30 8.24
CA ILE A 85 -0.68 8.50 9.07
C ILE A 85 0.57 9.23 8.56
N PHE A 86 1.69 8.52 8.46
CA PHE A 86 2.96 9.08 7.98
C PHE A 86 2.83 9.63 6.55
N GLN A 87 2.11 8.92 5.69
CA GLN A 87 1.81 9.38 4.34
C GLN A 87 1.04 10.67 4.34
N THR A 88 -0.07 10.73 5.08
CA THR A 88 -0.99 11.88 5.10
C THR A 88 -0.29 13.13 5.65
N VAL A 89 0.49 12.98 6.73
CA VAL A 89 1.29 14.06 7.32
C VAL A 89 2.40 14.50 6.37
N GLY A 90 3.14 13.56 5.76
CA GLY A 90 4.19 13.90 4.80
C GLY A 90 3.63 14.61 3.57
N LEU A 91 2.46 14.20 3.08
CA LEU A 91 1.80 14.77 1.91
C LEU A 91 1.43 16.25 2.08
N GLN A 92 1.23 16.72 3.32
CA GLN A 92 1.03 18.15 3.60
C GLN A 92 2.26 18.97 3.26
N HIS A 93 3.44 18.41 3.49
CA HIS A 93 4.71 19.12 3.43
C HIS A 93 5.58 18.70 2.23
N THR A 94 5.12 17.83 1.34
CA THR A 94 5.85 17.41 0.13
C THR A 94 4.95 17.28 -1.09
N SER A 95 5.52 17.17 -2.30
CA SER A 95 4.74 17.03 -3.53
C SER A 95 4.13 15.63 -3.68
N ILE A 96 3.05 15.52 -4.47
CA ILE A 96 2.45 14.23 -4.83
C ILE A 96 3.49 13.35 -5.54
N THR A 97 4.28 13.96 -6.43
CA THR A 97 5.35 13.31 -7.19
C THR A 97 6.42 12.71 -6.28
N ASN A 98 6.94 13.48 -5.32
CA ASN A 98 7.93 12.99 -4.36
C ASN A 98 7.36 11.89 -3.49
N THR A 99 6.10 12.03 -3.07
CA THR A 99 5.47 11.02 -2.24
C THR A 99 5.39 9.69 -2.96
N ALA A 100 4.93 9.69 -4.20
CA ALA A 100 4.86 8.50 -5.04
C ALA A 100 6.25 7.90 -5.31
N PHE A 101 7.28 8.74 -5.49
CA PHE A 101 8.68 8.29 -5.62
C PHE A 101 9.16 7.56 -4.37
N ILE A 102 9.08 8.24 -3.21
CA ILE A 102 9.65 7.74 -1.96
C ILE A 102 8.88 6.51 -1.48
N THR A 103 7.55 6.50 -1.63
CA THR A 103 6.78 5.28 -1.35
C THR A 103 7.15 4.14 -2.29
N GLY A 104 7.36 4.40 -3.59
CA GLY A 104 7.80 3.36 -4.54
C GLY A 104 9.21 2.79 -4.28
N LEU A 105 10.01 3.41 -3.40
CA LEU A 105 11.25 2.80 -2.89
C LEU A 105 10.97 1.57 -2.00
N ASP A 106 9.72 1.38 -1.54
CA ASP A 106 9.30 0.18 -0.82
C ASP A 106 9.56 -1.11 -1.59
N VAL A 107 9.60 -1.06 -2.93
CA VAL A 107 9.97 -2.17 -3.83
C VAL A 107 11.35 -2.72 -3.49
N LEU A 108 12.28 -1.87 -3.01
CA LEU A 108 13.57 -2.32 -2.45
C LEU A 108 13.48 -2.74 -0.99
N LEU A 109 12.69 -2.03 -0.18
CA LEU A 109 12.57 -2.32 1.25
C LEU A 109 11.96 -3.71 1.48
N ILE A 110 11.01 -4.14 0.66
CA ILE A 110 10.34 -5.44 0.77
C ILE A 110 11.35 -6.61 0.71
N PRO A 111 12.18 -6.78 -0.35
CA PRO A 111 13.17 -7.86 -0.39
C PRO A 111 14.26 -7.70 0.69
N VAL A 112 14.67 -6.46 1.02
CA VAL A 112 15.63 -6.21 2.11
C VAL A 112 15.08 -6.69 3.45
N PHE A 113 13.84 -6.32 3.78
CA PHE A 113 13.16 -6.75 5.00
C PHE A 113 12.89 -8.24 4.98
N LYS A 114 12.53 -8.81 3.83
CA LYS A 114 12.39 -10.26 3.69
C LYS A 114 13.69 -11.00 4.01
N TRP A 115 14.82 -10.49 3.54
CA TRP A 115 16.13 -11.03 3.86
C TRP A 115 16.50 -10.84 5.33
N ALA A 116 16.29 -9.64 5.88
CA ALA A 116 16.66 -9.30 7.26
C ALA A 116 15.80 -10.04 8.31
N LEU A 117 14.47 -10.03 8.16
CA LEU A 117 13.52 -10.59 9.14
C LEU A 117 13.40 -12.11 9.03
N PHE A 118 13.32 -12.65 7.81
CA PHE A 118 13.09 -14.09 7.62
C PHE A 118 14.37 -14.88 7.34
N ARG A 119 15.53 -14.22 7.25
CA ARG A 119 16.84 -14.81 6.88
C ARG A 119 16.78 -15.68 5.61
N LYS A 120 15.79 -15.44 4.74
CA LYS A 120 15.64 -16.14 3.47
C LYS A 120 16.48 -15.44 2.43
N ARG A 121 17.35 -16.19 1.73
CA ARG A 121 18.10 -15.66 0.59
C ARG A 121 17.12 -15.18 -0.48
N VAL A 122 17.28 -13.93 -0.89
CA VAL A 122 16.55 -13.35 -2.01
C VAL A 122 17.35 -13.63 -3.28
N GLU A 123 16.68 -14.14 -4.32
CA GLU A 123 17.35 -14.45 -5.58
C GLU A 123 17.94 -13.19 -6.23
N PRO A 124 19.14 -13.27 -6.85
CA PRO A 124 19.76 -12.15 -7.55
C PRO A 124 18.86 -11.52 -8.64
N ARG A 125 17.97 -12.33 -9.24
CA ARG A 125 16.99 -11.86 -10.24
C ARG A 125 16.03 -10.81 -9.67
N ILE A 126 15.63 -10.94 -8.40
CA ILE A 126 14.73 -9.98 -7.75
C ILE A 126 15.42 -8.61 -7.61
N TRP A 127 16.71 -8.60 -7.29
CA TRP A 127 17.49 -7.37 -7.23
C TRP A 127 17.57 -6.66 -8.59
N LEU A 128 17.73 -7.42 -9.68
CA LEU A 128 17.68 -6.85 -11.03
C LEU A 128 16.30 -6.24 -11.34
N CYS A 129 15.20 -6.94 -11.00
CA CYS A 129 13.85 -6.40 -11.16
C CYS A 129 13.65 -5.10 -10.35
N CYS A 130 14.19 -5.05 -9.12
CA CYS A 130 14.13 -3.83 -8.30
C CYS A 130 14.91 -2.69 -8.95
N ALA A 131 16.12 -2.93 -9.46
CA ALA A 131 16.92 -1.92 -10.15
C ALA A 131 16.18 -1.36 -11.38
N VAL A 132 15.54 -2.22 -12.17
CA VAL A 132 14.73 -1.81 -13.33
C VAL A 132 13.52 -0.98 -12.89
N ALA A 133 12.80 -1.42 -11.85
CA ALA A 133 11.63 -0.70 -11.32
C ALA A 133 12.00 0.69 -10.80
N LEU A 134 13.09 0.80 -10.03
CA LEU A 134 13.60 2.08 -9.54
C LEU A 134 14.02 3.01 -10.67
N THR A 135 14.65 2.46 -11.72
CA THR A 135 15.06 3.25 -12.88
C THR A 135 13.83 3.84 -13.56
N GLY A 136 12.77 3.04 -13.74
CA GLY A 136 11.50 3.53 -14.27
C GLY A 136 10.87 4.62 -13.40
N LEU A 137 10.87 4.41 -12.08
CA LEU A 137 10.33 5.38 -11.12
C LEU A 137 11.13 6.70 -11.12
N TYR A 138 12.46 6.61 -11.20
CA TYR A 138 13.35 7.75 -11.29
C TYR A 138 13.11 8.57 -12.56
N LEU A 139 12.90 7.91 -13.71
CA LEU A 139 12.58 8.59 -14.97
C LEU A 139 11.23 9.31 -14.95
N ILE A 140 10.24 8.77 -14.24
CA ILE A 140 8.93 9.42 -14.05
C ILE A 140 9.09 10.72 -13.25
N VAL A 141 9.88 10.67 -12.18
CA VAL A 141 9.95 11.76 -11.19
C VAL A 141 10.90 12.87 -11.62
N THR A 142 12.01 12.53 -12.29
CA THR A 142 12.93 13.53 -12.87
C THR A 142 12.23 14.44 -13.87
N ARG A 143 11.26 13.94 -14.64
CA ARG A 143 10.44 14.75 -15.54
C ARG A 143 9.51 15.73 -14.83
N ALA A 144 9.13 15.44 -13.59
CA ALA A 144 8.17 16.22 -12.81
C ALA A 144 8.84 17.24 -11.85
N GLY A 145 10.18 17.25 -11.78
CA GLY A 145 10.93 18.15 -10.90
C GLY A 145 11.07 17.59 -9.48
N LEU A 146 12.26 17.09 -9.16
CA LEU A 146 12.58 16.51 -7.85
C LEU A 146 13.04 17.64 -6.92
N THR A 147 12.22 17.99 -5.94
CA THR A 147 12.54 18.99 -4.91
C THR A 147 12.67 18.29 -3.58
N LEU A 148 13.64 18.64 -2.74
CA LEU A 148 13.71 18.07 -1.39
C LEU A 148 12.79 18.89 -0.48
N ASN A 149 11.88 18.19 0.18
CA ASN A 149 10.88 18.79 1.04
C ASN A 149 10.95 18.22 2.45
N PRO A 150 10.61 18.99 3.50
CA PRO A 150 10.64 18.51 4.88
C PRO A 150 9.67 17.33 5.13
N GLY A 151 8.62 17.21 4.32
CA GLY A 151 7.70 16.07 4.35
C GLY A 151 8.32 14.73 3.91
N ASP A 152 9.44 14.74 3.20
CA ASP A 152 10.04 13.53 2.60
C ASP A 152 10.48 12.52 3.66
N ILE A 153 10.96 12.99 4.82
CA ILE A 153 11.33 12.13 5.95
C ILE A 153 10.12 11.33 6.47
N TRP A 154 8.97 11.98 6.56
CA TRP A 154 7.72 11.32 6.95
C TRP A 154 7.29 10.28 5.92
N ILE A 155 7.49 10.57 4.62
CA ILE A 155 7.20 9.60 3.57
C ILE A 155 8.17 8.41 3.59
N MET A 156 9.44 8.62 3.93
CA MET A 156 10.40 7.52 4.12
C MET A 156 9.96 6.57 5.24
N CYS A 157 9.50 7.12 6.39
CA CYS A 157 8.90 6.31 7.45
C CYS A 157 7.66 5.55 6.95
N CYS A 158 6.81 6.20 6.16
CA CYS A 158 5.65 5.57 5.52
C CYS A 158 6.05 4.37 4.63
N ALA A 159 7.09 4.49 3.80
CA ALA A 159 7.57 3.41 2.94
C ALA A 159 7.97 2.16 3.74
N VAL A 160 8.60 2.35 4.91
CA VAL A 160 8.95 1.27 5.84
C VAL A 160 7.70 0.56 6.36
N PHE A 161 6.68 1.30 6.77
CA PHE A 161 5.43 0.72 7.25
C PHE A 161 4.63 0.01 6.15
N PHE A 162 4.62 0.55 4.92
CA PHE A 162 4.01 -0.14 3.78
C PHE A 162 4.75 -1.43 3.41
N ALA A 163 6.09 -1.43 3.42
CA ALA A 163 6.87 -2.64 3.22
C ALA A 163 6.54 -3.70 4.29
N ALA A 164 6.43 -3.30 5.56
CA ALA A 164 6.00 -4.17 6.65
C ALA A 164 4.58 -4.71 6.44
N TYR A 165 3.63 -3.85 6.05
CA TYR A 165 2.26 -4.25 5.70
C TYR A 165 2.24 -5.31 4.59
N VAL A 166 2.96 -5.09 3.49
CA VAL A 166 3.02 -6.04 2.36
C VAL A 166 3.58 -7.39 2.81
N LEU A 167 4.63 -7.38 3.65
CA LEU A 167 5.20 -8.62 4.19
C LEU A 167 4.24 -9.35 5.14
N THR A 168 3.55 -8.63 6.02
CA THR A 168 2.58 -9.23 6.95
C THR A 168 1.38 -9.81 6.19
N VAL A 169 0.86 -9.11 5.16
CA VAL A 169 -0.17 -9.63 4.25
C VAL A 169 0.32 -10.90 3.53
N GLY A 170 1.55 -10.87 2.99
CA GLY A 170 2.16 -12.03 2.34
C GLY A 170 2.27 -13.24 3.27
N PHE A 171 2.66 -13.02 4.53
CA PHE A 171 2.78 -14.08 5.54
C PHE A 171 1.41 -14.69 5.89
N PHE A 172 0.41 -13.86 6.20
CA PHE A 172 -0.92 -14.35 6.60
C PHE A 172 -1.71 -14.92 5.42
N SER A 173 -1.54 -14.42 4.20
CA SER A 173 -2.20 -15.01 3.01
C SER A 173 -1.75 -16.45 2.74
N HIS A 174 -0.48 -16.77 2.99
CA HIS A 174 0.02 -18.15 2.87
C HIS A 174 -0.45 -19.04 4.01
N LYS A 175 -0.59 -18.49 5.23
CA LYS A 175 -1.04 -19.22 6.42
C LYS A 175 -2.55 -19.49 6.40
N LEU A 176 -3.35 -18.54 5.90
CA LEU A 176 -4.81 -18.58 5.86
C LEU A 176 -5.34 -18.94 4.47
N ARG A 177 -4.63 -19.78 3.69
CA ARG A 177 -5.04 -20.16 2.33
C ARG A 177 -6.46 -20.76 2.40
N ILE A 178 -7.45 -19.91 2.12
CA ILE A 178 -8.87 -20.23 2.19
C ILE A 178 -9.10 -21.39 1.22
N PRO A 179 -9.61 -22.56 1.67
CA PRO A 179 -9.97 -23.62 0.74
C PRO A 179 -11.01 -23.04 -0.23
N ARG A 180 -10.71 -23.16 -1.53
CA ARG A 180 -11.53 -22.62 -2.62
C ARG A 180 -12.92 -23.21 -2.62
#